data_AF-A0A2V7LAG0-F1
#
_entry.id   AF-A0A2V7LAG0-F1
#
_cell.length_a   1.000
_cell.length_b   1.000
_cell.length_c   1.000
_cell.angle_alpha   90.00
_cell.angle_beta   90.00
_cell.angle_gamma   90.00
#
_symmetry.space_group_name_H-M   'P 1'
#
loop_
_entity.id
_entity.type
_entity.pdbx_description
1 polymer ?
#
loop_
_entity_poly.entity_id
_entity_poly.type
_entity_poly.pdbx_seq_one_letter_code
_entity_poly.pdbx_strand_id
1 'polypeptide(L)'
;MRASGYVVLLSLCLVAPFSRAAAQGDPRLERLDEATRPVVVALIDTARAVGLPVNPLVERALEGAIKGAPGATIATAVRRLAADLGRARDALGSGASPVELDAGAAALRAGAGPDVLTRLRRARGHRPVTMALAVLTDLVARGVPIDTATTAVLTLAATARDEDLVDFRRAVERDIAIGAPPAAAASIRVNAAAREARPGRP
;
A
#
# COMPACT_ATOMS: atom_id res chain seq x y z
N MET A 1 -12.55 -35.93 72.30
CA MET A 1 -13.03 -34.62 71.78
C MET A 1 -11.97 -34.11 70.81
N ARG A 2 -12.24 -34.17 69.50
CA ARG A 2 -11.28 -33.83 68.43
C ARG A 2 -11.48 -32.36 68.04
N ALA A 3 -10.45 -31.54 68.21
CA ALA A 3 -10.42 -30.16 67.75
C ALA A 3 -10.26 -30.14 66.22
N SER A 4 -11.24 -29.59 65.52
CA SER A 4 -11.23 -29.43 64.07
C SER A 4 -10.66 -28.06 63.73
N GLY A 5 -9.43 -28.03 63.22
CA GLY A 5 -8.78 -26.81 62.73
C GLY A 5 -9.35 -26.41 61.37
N TYR A 6 -9.84 -25.18 61.25
CA TYR A 6 -10.21 -24.56 59.99
C TYR A 6 -8.94 -24.03 59.30
N VAL A 7 -8.57 -24.62 58.17
CA VAL A 7 -7.58 -24.06 57.26
C VAL A 7 -8.31 -23.07 56.34
N VAL A 8 -8.07 -21.77 56.55
CA VAL A 8 -8.51 -20.71 55.64
C VAL A 8 -7.54 -20.68 54.46
N LEU A 9 -8.00 -21.14 53.29
CA LEU A 9 -7.28 -21.04 52.02
C LEU A 9 -7.33 -19.59 51.53
N LEU A 10 -6.19 -18.91 51.61
CA LEU A 10 -5.98 -17.56 51.12
C LEU A 10 -5.81 -17.59 49.59
N SER A 11 -6.84 -17.21 48.84
CA SER A 11 -6.79 -17.08 47.38
C SER A 11 -5.94 -15.86 46.98
N LEU A 12 -4.69 -16.12 46.59
CA LEU A 12 -3.78 -15.13 46.02
C LEU A 12 -4.22 -14.79 44.58
N CYS A 13 -4.89 -13.64 44.39
CA CYS A 13 -5.14 -13.08 43.06
C CYS A 13 -3.82 -12.66 42.42
N LEU A 14 -3.28 -13.47 41.51
CA LEU A 14 -2.19 -13.10 40.62
C LEU A 14 -2.69 -12.01 39.65
N VAL A 15 -2.43 -10.74 39.97
CA VAL A 15 -2.56 -9.65 38.99
C VAL A 15 -1.36 -9.78 38.04
N ALA A 16 -1.58 -10.38 36.88
CA ALA A 16 -0.57 -10.45 35.83
C ALA A 16 -0.18 -9.01 35.40
N PRO A 17 1.12 -8.67 35.34
CA PRO A 17 1.54 -7.38 34.84
C PRO A 17 1.25 -7.33 33.34
N PHE A 18 0.31 -6.47 32.94
CA PHE A 18 0.17 -6.05 31.54
C PHE A 18 1.54 -5.53 31.07
N SER A 19 2.19 -6.25 30.16
CA SER A 19 3.44 -5.81 29.54
C SER A 19 3.21 -4.47 28.85
N ARG A 20 3.70 -3.36 29.45
CA ARG A 20 3.79 -2.04 28.82
C ARG A 20 4.89 -1.99 27.75
N ALA A 21 4.95 -2.97 26.86
CA ALA A 21 5.95 -3.05 25.79
C ALA A 21 5.52 -2.33 24.49
N ALA A 22 4.41 -1.57 24.50
CA ALA A 22 3.83 -0.94 23.30
C ALA A 22 3.84 0.60 23.32
N ALA A 23 4.67 1.24 24.15
CA ALA A 23 4.69 2.71 24.29
C ALA A 23 6.01 3.38 23.89
N GLN A 24 7.00 2.65 23.37
CA GLN A 24 8.13 3.29 22.70
C GLN A 24 7.73 3.57 21.26
N GLY A 25 7.41 4.84 20.98
CA GLY A 25 7.20 5.34 19.62
C GLY A 25 8.39 5.03 18.71
N ASP A 26 8.19 5.11 17.39
CA ASP A 26 9.27 4.84 16.43
C ASP A 26 10.41 5.86 16.62
N PRO A 27 11.64 5.44 17.01
CA PRO A 27 12.73 6.35 17.34
C PRO A 27 13.16 7.21 16.13
N ARG A 28 12.85 6.78 14.90
CA ARG A 28 13.14 7.57 13.71
C ARG A 28 12.41 8.92 13.73
N LEU A 29 11.24 8.99 14.37
CA LEU A 29 10.46 10.23 14.49
C LEU A 29 11.14 11.28 15.36
N GLU A 30 12.24 10.94 16.05
CA GLU A 30 13.07 11.91 16.76
C GLU A 30 13.70 12.97 15.84
N ARG A 31 13.72 12.70 14.54
CA ARG A 31 14.19 13.64 13.51
C ARG A 31 13.19 14.75 13.18
N LEU A 32 11.95 14.63 13.63
CA LEU A 32 10.95 15.69 13.49
C LEU A 32 11.16 16.75 14.58
N ASP A 33 10.86 18.01 14.23
CA ASP A 33 10.84 19.11 15.20
C ASP A 33 9.80 18.86 16.31
N GLU A 34 10.00 19.54 17.43
CA GLU A 34 9.24 19.35 18.67
C GLU A 34 7.72 19.56 18.48
N ALA A 35 7.33 20.50 17.62
CA ALA A 35 5.92 20.79 17.37
C ALA A 35 5.26 19.75 16.43
N THR A 36 5.98 19.30 15.40
CA THR A 36 5.45 18.34 14.40
C THR A 36 5.35 16.91 14.94
N ARG A 37 6.32 16.48 15.76
CA ARG A 37 6.42 15.10 16.24
C ARG A 37 5.14 14.56 16.89
N PRO A 38 4.55 15.19 17.92
CA PRO A 38 3.37 14.62 18.59
C PRO A 38 2.16 14.49 17.64
N VAL A 39 2.03 15.41 16.67
CA VAL A 39 0.96 15.35 15.66
C VAL A 39 1.12 14.12 14.75
N VAL A 40 2.34 13.86 14.28
CA VAL A 40 2.63 12.70 13.42
C VAL A 40 2.49 11.39 14.20
N VAL A 41 2.94 11.34 15.46
CA VAL A 41 2.78 10.16 16.33
C VAL A 41 1.30 9.82 16.49
N ALA A 42 0.44 10.79 16.81
CA ALA A 42 -1.00 10.56 16.95
C ALA A 42 -1.66 10.02 15.66
N LEU A 43 -1.23 10.50 14.50
CA LEU A 43 -1.69 9.98 13.20
C LEU A 43 -1.29 8.52 12.98
N ILE A 44 -0.05 8.18 13.32
CA ILE A 44 0.48 6.82 13.20
C ILE A 44 -0.23 5.86 14.16
N ASP A 45 -0.45 6.29 15.40
CA ASP A 45 -1.18 5.49 16.40
C ASP A 45 -2.64 5.26 15.98
N THR A 46 -3.28 6.27 15.39
CA THR A 46 -4.63 6.13 14.81
C THR A 46 -4.64 5.08 13.70
N ALA A 47 -3.68 5.14 12.76
CA ALA A 47 -3.57 4.17 11.68
C ALA A 47 -3.27 2.75 12.19
N ARG A 48 -2.41 2.63 13.20
CA ARG A 48 -2.09 1.37 13.87
C ARG A 48 -3.33 0.76 14.53
N ALA A 49 -4.13 1.57 15.23
CA ALA A 49 -5.33 1.12 15.93
C ALA A 49 -6.37 0.47 14.99
N VAL A 50 -6.38 0.87 13.71
CA VAL A 50 -7.23 0.28 12.68
C VAL A 50 -6.52 -0.73 11.78
N GLY A 51 -5.30 -1.17 12.15
CA GLY A 51 -4.57 -2.23 11.46
C GLY A 51 -3.95 -1.84 10.11
N LEU A 52 -3.70 -0.56 9.88
CA LEU A 52 -2.98 -0.08 8.68
C LEU A 52 -1.45 -0.19 8.88
N PRO A 53 -0.69 -0.38 7.78
CA PRO A 53 0.77 -0.39 7.85
C PRO A 53 1.31 1.00 8.22
N VAL A 54 2.17 1.05 9.25
CA VAL A 54 2.69 2.31 9.80
C VAL A 54 4.03 2.75 9.22
N ASN A 55 4.84 1.80 8.71
CA ASN A 55 6.14 2.13 8.10
C ASN A 55 6.04 3.19 6.98
N PRO A 56 5.09 3.11 6.03
CA PRO A 56 4.91 4.12 5.00
C PRO A 56 4.61 5.52 5.57
N LEU A 57 3.90 5.59 6.69
CA LEU A 57 3.57 6.86 7.37
C LEU A 57 4.80 7.48 8.01
N VAL A 58 5.63 6.66 8.65
CA VAL A 58 6.92 7.10 9.21
C VAL A 58 7.84 7.59 8.10
N GLU A 59 7.99 6.81 7.02
CA GLU A 59 8.83 7.19 5.88
C GLU A 59 8.36 8.49 5.23
N ARG A 60 7.05 8.67 5.05
CA ARG A 60 6.49 9.93 4.53
C ARG A 60 6.80 11.12 5.43
N ALA A 61 6.75 10.94 6.75
CA ALA A 61 7.07 12.01 7.69
C ALA A 61 8.56 12.40 7.59
N LEU A 62 9.44 11.39 7.56
CA LEU A 62 10.88 11.57 7.43
C LEU A 62 11.27 12.20 6.09
N GLU A 63 10.62 11.79 5.00
CA GLU A 63 10.80 12.40 3.68
C GLU A 63 10.49 13.90 3.73
N GLY A 64 9.38 14.27 4.37
CA GLY A 64 9.01 15.68 4.57
C GLY A 64 10.05 16.46 5.36
N ALA A 65 10.55 15.89 6.46
CA ALA A 65 11.59 16.51 7.28
C ALA A 65 12.92 16.66 6.52
N ILE A 66 13.34 15.64 5.78
CA ILE A 66 14.55 15.68 4.93
C ILE A 66 14.43 16.77 3.87
N LYS A 67 13.23 16.98 3.32
CA LYS A 67 12.96 18.05 2.35
C LYS A 67 12.74 19.44 2.98
N GLY A 68 12.86 19.57 4.31
CA GLY A 68 12.61 20.82 5.02
C GLY A 68 11.16 21.32 4.90
N ALA A 69 10.20 20.41 4.71
CA ALA A 69 8.80 20.79 4.57
C ALA A 69 8.24 21.33 5.90
N PRO A 70 7.34 22.34 5.87
CA PRO A 70 6.66 22.80 7.08
C PRO A 70 5.89 21.68 7.77
N GLY A 71 5.87 21.66 9.11
CA GLY A 71 5.21 20.63 9.91
C GLY A 71 3.76 20.34 9.54
N ALA A 72 2.98 21.39 9.24
CA ALA A 72 1.60 21.25 8.77
C ALA A 72 1.50 20.51 7.42
N THR A 73 2.45 20.74 6.51
CA THR A 73 2.55 20.02 5.23
C THR A 73 2.90 18.55 5.45
N ILE A 74 3.82 18.27 6.37
CA ILE A 74 4.18 16.89 6.77
C ILE A 74 2.95 16.16 7.32
N ALA A 75 2.26 16.74 8.31
CA ALA A 75 1.08 16.15 8.92
C ALA A 75 -0.05 15.93 7.90
N THR A 76 -0.26 16.87 6.98
CA THR A 76 -1.24 16.73 5.89
C THR A 76 -0.88 15.57 4.96
N ALA A 77 0.39 15.43 4.58
CA ALA A 77 0.84 14.34 3.71
C ALA A 77 0.71 12.96 4.39
N VAL A 78 1.07 12.86 5.68
CA VAL A 78 0.90 11.63 6.47
C VAL A 78 -0.58 11.26 6.60
N ARG A 79 -1.45 12.23 6.89
CA ARG A 79 -2.90 12.00 6.99
C ARG A 79 -3.51 11.53 5.67
N ARG A 80 -3.11 12.16 4.55
CA ARG A 80 -3.53 11.73 3.20
C ARG A 80 -3.08 10.30 2.90
N LEU A 81 -1.83 9.96 3.20
CA LEU A 81 -1.32 8.60 3.02
C LEU A 81 -2.10 7.58 3.88
N ALA A 82 -2.41 7.89 5.14
CA ALA A 82 -3.25 7.03 5.98
C ALA A 82 -4.65 6.83 5.37
N ALA A 83 -5.27 7.88 4.83
CA ALA A 83 -6.55 7.79 4.15
C ALA A 83 -6.46 6.93 2.85
N ASP A 84 -5.38 7.06 2.08
CA ASP A 84 -5.14 6.23 0.89
C ASP A 84 -4.99 4.75 1.27
N LEU A 85 -4.26 4.45 2.34
CA LEU A 85 -4.09 3.08 2.86
C LEU A 85 -5.44 2.49 3.31
N GLY A 86 -6.29 3.29 3.98
CA GLY A 86 -7.65 2.90 4.32
C GLY A 86 -8.50 2.59 3.08
N ARG A 87 -8.54 3.50 2.10
CA ARG A 87 -9.27 3.28 0.84
C ARG A 87 -8.74 2.07 0.06
N ALA A 88 -7.44 1.83 0.06
CA ALA A 88 -6.85 0.65 -0.54
C ALA A 88 -7.27 -0.62 0.20
N ARG A 89 -7.32 -0.61 1.54
CA ARG A 89 -7.83 -1.71 2.36
C ARG A 89 -9.29 -2.03 2.04
N ASP A 90 -10.14 -1.01 1.93
CA ASP A 90 -11.55 -1.18 1.60
C ASP A 90 -11.73 -1.80 0.20
N ALA A 91 -10.94 -1.35 -0.78
CA ALA A 91 -11.03 -1.81 -2.16
C ALA A 91 -10.42 -3.22 -2.39
N LEU A 92 -9.33 -3.55 -1.68
CA LEU A 92 -8.58 -4.80 -1.85
C LEU A 92 -9.01 -5.91 -0.87
N GLY A 93 -9.71 -5.54 0.21
CA GLY A 93 -10.22 -6.44 1.24
C GLY A 93 -9.33 -6.54 2.49
N SER A 94 -9.91 -7.08 3.57
CA SER A 94 -9.24 -7.28 4.87
C SER A 94 -8.04 -8.24 4.81
N GLY A 95 -7.96 -9.10 3.80
CA GLY A 95 -6.83 -10.00 3.55
C GLY A 95 -5.64 -9.37 2.82
N ALA A 96 -5.74 -8.11 2.37
CA ALA A 96 -4.64 -7.46 1.65
C ALA A 96 -3.39 -7.34 2.53
N SER A 97 -2.24 -7.71 1.97
CA SER A 97 -0.95 -7.60 2.65
C SER A 97 -0.50 -6.13 2.76
N PRO A 98 0.40 -5.77 3.71
CA PRO A 98 0.95 -4.42 3.79
C PRO A 98 1.50 -3.89 2.46
N VAL A 99 2.23 -4.72 1.72
CA VAL A 99 2.83 -4.35 0.44
C VAL A 99 1.76 -4.08 -0.64
N GLU A 100 0.65 -4.82 -0.63
CA GLU A 100 -0.47 -4.56 -1.53
C GLU A 100 -1.22 -3.27 -1.17
N LEU A 101 -1.32 -2.93 0.11
CA LEU A 101 -1.90 -1.66 0.55
C LEU A 101 -1.03 -0.48 0.12
N ASP A 102 0.29 -0.60 0.23
CA ASP A 102 1.23 0.43 -0.20
C ASP A 102 1.13 0.67 -1.71
N ALA A 103 1.11 -0.41 -2.50
CA ALA A 103 0.92 -0.34 -3.94
C ALA A 103 -0.47 0.23 -4.31
N GLY A 104 -1.53 -0.15 -3.57
CA GLY A 104 -2.87 0.40 -3.76
C GLY A 104 -2.95 1.89 -3.45
N ALA A 105 -2.36 2.32 -2.33
CA ALA A 105 -2.29 3.73 -1.96
C ALA A 105 -1.50 4.56 -2.99
N ALA A 106 -0.41 3.99 -3.55
CA ALA A 106 0.33 4.63 -4.63
C ALA A 106 -0.51 4.80 -5.90
N ALA A 107 -1.25 3.75 -6.30
CA ALA A 107 -2.15 3.82 -7.45
C ALA A 107 -3.28 4.85 -7.25
N LEU A 108 -3.87 4.93 -6.06
CA LEU A 108 -4.89 5.94 -5.73
C LEU A 108 -4.34 7.36 -5.85
N ARG A 109 -3.09 7.61 -5.42
CA ARG A 109 -2.43 8.91 -5.59
C ARG A 109 -2.09 9.24 -7.04
N ALA A 110 -1.81 8.21 -7.85
CA ALA A 110 -1.62 8.36 -9.29
C ALA A 110 -2.95 8.64 -10.03
N GLY A 111 -4.09 8.65 -9.32
CA GLY A 111 -5.40 8.97 -9.89
C GLY A 111 -6.26 7.75 -10.23
N ALA A 112 -5.81 6.52 -9.90
CA ALA A 112 -6.68 5.36 -10.01
C ALA A 112 -7.86 5.48 -9.03
N GLY A 113 -9.04 5.05 -9.46
CA GLY A 113 -10.21 4.94 -8.59
C GLY A 113 -10.18 3.68 -7.71
N PRO A 114 -10.89 3.64 -6.56
CA PRO A 114 -11.05 2.43 -5.76
C PRO A 114 -11.64 1.25 -6.55
N ASP A 115 -12.54 1.52 -7.50
CA ASP A 115 -13.12 0.53 -8.40
C ASP A 115 -12.07 -0.18 -9.27
N VAL A 116 -11.00 0.53 -9.65
CA VAL A 116 -9.86 -0.05 -10.40
C VAL A 116 -9.13 -1.07 -9.53
N LEU A 117 -8.85 -0.74 -8.27
CA LEU A 117 -8.21 -1.65 -7.32
C LEU A 117 -9.07 -2.90 -7.11
N THR A 118 -10.38 -2.73 -6.92
CA THR A 118 -11.30 -3.87 -6.77
C THR A 118 -11.33 -4.73 -8.04
N ARG A 119 -11.37 -4.13 -9.23
CA ARG A 119 -11.31 -4.87 -10.51
C ARG A 119 -10.01 -5.64 -10.66
N LEU A 120 -8.86 -5.04 -10.31
CA LEU A 120 -7.56 -5.71 -10.34
C LEU A 120 -7.50 -6.88 -9.35
N ARG A 121 -8.00 -6.71 -8.13
CA ARG A 121 -8.10 -7.83 -7.16
C ARG A 121 -8.93 -8.97 -7.71
N ARG A 122 -10.10 -8.68 -8.30
CA ARG A 122 -10.95 -9.72 -8.91
C ARG A 122 -10.25 -10.42 -10.07
N ALA A 123 -9.61 -9.69 -10.97
CA ALA A 123 -8.89 -10.26 -12.12
C ALA A 123 -7.72 -11.17 -11.69
N ARG A 124 -7.04 -10.81 -10.59
CA ARG A 124 -5.90 -11.57 -10.05
C ARG A 124 -6.32 -12.72 -9.15
N GLY A 125 -7.53 -12.68 -8.58
CA GLY A 125 -8.02 -13.65 -7.62
C GLY A 125 -7.15 -13.67 -6.37
N HIS A 126 -6.61 -14.85 -6.04
CA HIS A 126 -5.68 -15.03 -4.92
C HIS A 126 -4.25 -14.59 -5.22
N ARG A 127 -3.90 -14.29 -6.48
CA ARG A 127 -2.55 -13.80 -6.81
C ARG A 127 -2.34 -12.39 -6.25
N PRO A 128 -1.11 -12.05 -5.82
CA PRO A 128 -0.80 -10.70 -5.37
C PRO A 128 -1.14 -9.65 -6.43
N VAL A 129 -1.65 -8.49 -6.01
CA VAL A 129 -1.93 -7.35 -6.91
C VAL A 129 -0.79 -6.34 -6.97
N THR A 130 0.23 -6.50 -6.12
CA THR A 130 1.35 -5.56 -5.96
C THR A 130 1.98 -5.14 -7.28
N MET A 131 2.39 -6.10 -8.12
CA MET A 131 3.08 -5.78 -9.37
C MET A 131 2.16 -5.09 -10.38
N ALA A 132 0.89 -5.51 -10.47
CA ALA A 132 -0.08 -4.87 -11.36
C ALA A 132 -0.31 -3.39 -10.96
N LEU A 133 -0.46 -3.11 -9.66
CA LEU A 133 -0.64 -1.75 -9.14
C LEU A 133 0.63 -0.89 -9.30
N ALA A 134 1.80 -1.49 -9.11
CA ALA A 134 3.08 -0.82 -9.36
C ALA A 134 3.23 -0.44 -10.84
N VAL A 135 2.94 -1.37 -11.76
CA VAL A 135 2.97 -1.09 -13.21
C VAL A 135 1.97 -0.02 -13.61
N LEU A 136 0.74 -0.06 -13.08
CA LEU A 136 -0.25 1.00 -13.31
C LEU A 136 0.29 2.38 -12.92
N THR A 137 0.84 2.49 -11.71
CA THR A 137 1.44 3.73 -11.18
C THR A 137 2.61 4.20 -12.03
N ASP A 138 3.48 3.27 -12.45
CA ASP A 138 4.66 3.53 -13.27
C ASP A 138 4.32 4.05 -14.67
N LEU A 139 3.25 3.56 -15.28
CA LEU A 139 2.78 4.03 -16.58
C LEU A 139 2.24 5.45 -16.49
N VAL A 140 1.44 5.74 -15.46
CA VAL A 140 0.89 7.09 -15.24
C VAL A 140 2.01 8.09 -14.97
N ALA A 141 3.01 7.73 -14.16
CA ALA A 141 4.18 8.56 -13.91
C ALA A 141 4.98 8.89 -15.19
N ARG A 142 4.91 8.03 -16.21
CA ARG A 142 5.52 8.21 -17.54
C ARG A 142 4.61 8.94 -18.53
N GLY A 143 3.49 9.50 -18.06
CA GLY A 143 2.58 10.30 -18.88
C GLY A 143 1.57 9.48 -19.68
N VAL A 144 1.43 8.17 -19.43
CA VAL A 144 0.31 7.39 -19.99
C VAL A 144 -0.99 7.85 -19.30
N PRO A 145 -2.03 8.21 -20.06
CA PRO A 145 -3.32 8.58 -19.46
C PRO A 145 -3.87 7.46 -18.56
N ILE A 146 -4.45 7.83 -17.41
CA ILE A 146 -4.91 6.86 -16.40
C ILE A 146 -5.87 5.80 -16.95
N ASP A 147 -6.79 6.20 -17.84
CA ASP A 147 -7.75 5.26 -18.45
C ASP A 147 -7.05 4.26 -19.38
N THR A 148 -6.06 4.72 -20.16
CA THR A 148 -5.23 3.86 -21.01
C THR A 148 -4.40 2.89 -20.17
N ALA A 149 -3.73 3.38 -19.12
CA ALA A 149 -2.92 2.56 -18.24
C ALA A 149 -3.78 1.52 -17.49
N THR A 150 -4.94 1.94 -16.98
CA THR A 150 -5.92 1.07 -16.31
C THR A 150 -6.41 -0.03 -17.25
N THR A 151 -6.82 0.32 -18.47
CA THR A 151 -7.28 -0.63 -19.48
C THR A 151 -6.18 -1.65 -19.80
N ALA A 152 -4.95 -1.17 -20.01
CA ALA A 152 -3.83 -2.04 -20.35
C ALA A 152 -3.50 -3.04 -19.22
N VAL A 153 -3.38 -2.55 -17.98
CA VAL A 153 -3.06 -3.42 -16.83
C VAL A 153 -4.20 -4.38 -16.52
N LEU A 154 -5.47 -3.96 -16.60
CA LEU A 154 -6.61 -4.87 -16.42
C LEU A 154 -6.65 -5.98 -17.48
N THR A 155 -6.32 -5.65 -18.73
CA THR A 155 -6.25 -6.63 -19.82
C THR A 155 -5.21 -7.71 -19.52
N LEU A 156 -4.05 -7.33 -18.98
CA LEU A 156 -2.98 -8.27 -18.63
C LEU A 156 -3.24 -8.99 -17.31
N ALA A 157 -3.84 -8.33 -16.32
CA ALA A 157 -3.97 -8.84 -14.96
C ALA A 157 -4.67 -10.21 -14.86
N ALA A 158 -5.58 -10.52 -15.79
CA ALA A 158 -6.30 -11.80 -15.79
C ALA A 158 -5.37 -12.99 -16.08
N THR A 159 -4.37 -12.86 -16.95
CA THR A 159 -3.60 -13.99 -17.48
C THR A 159 -2.10 -13.86 -17.27
N ALA A 160 -1.57 -12.64 -17.25
CA ALA A 160 -0.14 -12.37 -17.14
C ALA A 160 0.45 -12.77 -15.78
N ARG A 161 1.68 -13.27 -15.82
CA ARG A 161 2.56 -13.41 -14.66
C ARG A 161 3.18 -12.04 -14.34
N ASP A 162 3.82 -11.94 -13.18
CA ASP A 162 4.47 -10.68 -12.76
C ASP A 162 5.63 -10.29 -13.67
N GLU A 163 6.37 -11.28 -14.19
CA GLU A 163 7.41 -11.07 -15.21
C GLU A 163 6.86 -10.40 -16.46
N ASP A 164 5.71 -10.90 -16.96
CA ASP A 164 5.08 -10.38 -18.17
C ASP A 164 4.60 -8.92 -17.97
N LEU A 165 4.13 -8.58 -16.76
CA LEU A 165 3.78 -7.19 -16.39
C LEU A 165 5.01 -6.27 -16.35
N VAL A 166 6.13 -6.77 -15.83
CA VAL A 166 7.40 -6.04 -15.79
C VAL A 166 7.94 -5.80 -17.20
N ASP A 167 7.87 -6.82 -18.06
CA ASP A 167 8.36 -6.73 -19.44
C ASP A 167 7.48 -5.81 -20.29
N PHE A 168 6.15 -5.87 -20.10
CA PHE A 168 5.22 -4.91 -20.66
C PHE A 168 5.60 -3.46 -20.27
N ARG A 169 5.78 -3.19 -18.97
CA ARG A 169 6.20 -1.85 -18.48
C ARG A 169 7.50 -1.39 -19.15
N ARG A 170 8.53 -2.25 -19.17
CA ARG A 170 9.83 -1.93 -19.77
C ARG A 170 9.73 -1.66 -21.26
N ALA A 171 8.85 -2.38 -21.98
CA ALA A 171 8.63 -2.16 -23.39
C ALA A 171 7.98 -0.80 -23.66
N VAL A 172 6.98 -0.41 -22.87
CA VAL A 172 6.35 0.92 -22.95
C VAL A 172 7.36 2.03 -22.64
N GLU A 173 8.16 1.85 -21.59
CA GLU A 173 9.22 2.79 -21.21
C GLU A 173 10.24 2.99 -22.35
N ARG A 174 10.69 1.91 -22.99
CA ARG A 174 11.60 2.00 -24.15
C ARG A 174 10.99 2.76 -25.31
N ASP A 175 9.72 2.50 -25.64
CA ASP A 175 9.03 3.20 -26.74
C ASP A 175 8.92 4.70 -26.46
N ILE A 176 8.56 5.08 -25.23
CA ILE A 176 8.51 6.49 -24.81
C ILE A 176 9.89 7.13 -24.89
N ALA A 177 10.94 6.42 -24.45
CA ALA A 177 12.31 6.91 -24.48
C ALA A 177 12.84 7.20 -25.89
N ILE A 178 12.35 6.48 -26.91
CA ILE A 178 12.69 6.74 -28.32
C ILE A 178 11.71 7.68 -29.03
N GLY A 179 10.80 8.33 -28.28
CA GLY A 179 9.93 9.40 -28.77
C GLY A 179 8.49 8.98 -29.12
N ALA A 180 8.07 7.75 -28.81
CA ALA A 180 6.68 7.37 -29.02
C ALA A 180 5.75 8.10 -28.02
N PRO A 181 4.56 8.56 -28.47
CA PRO A 181 3.56 9.11 -27.55
C PRO A 181 3.14 8.07 -26.49
N PRO A 182 3.07 8.42 -25.18
CA PRO A 182 2.84 7.46 -24.10
C PRO A 182 1.59 6.60 -24.27
N ALA A 183 0.47 7.20 -24.69
CA ALA A 183 -0.78 6.47 -24.92
C ALA A 183 -0.65 5.43 -26.06
N ALA A 184 0.08 5.78 -27.13
CA ALA A 184 0.31 4.90 -28.27
C ALA A 184 1.25 3.74 -27.88
N ALA A 185 2.34 4.04 -27.17
CA ALA A 185 3.26 3.03 -26.65
C ALA A 185 2.54 1.98 -25.79
N ALA A 186 1.75 2.40 -24.81
CA ALA A 186 0.97 1.50 -23.96
C ALA A 186 -0.02 0.63 -24.76
N SER A 187 -0.75 1.26 -25.70
CA SER A 187 -1.78 0.58 -26.50
C SER A 187 -1.19 -0.44 -27.47
N ILE A 188 -0.07 -0.12 -28.13
CA ILE A 188 0.61 -1.05 -29.04
C ILE A 188 1.14 -2.26 -28.25
N ARG A 189 1.78 -2.02 -27.11
CA ARG A 189 2.40 -3.09 -26.30
C ARG A 189 1.38 -4.02 -25.66
N VAL A 190 0.25 -3.51 -25.17
CA VAL A 190 -0.79 -4.39 -24.64
C VAL A 190 -1.42 -5.25 -25.73
N ASN A 191 -1.62 -4.71 -26.93
CA ASN A 191 -2.14 -5.46 -28.07
C ASN A 191 -1.16 -6.56 -28.54
N ALA A 192 0.14 -6.30 -28.49
CA ALA A 192 1.17 -7.30 -28.78
C ALA A 192 1.15 -8.43 -27.74
N ALA A 193 1.20 -8.09 -26.45
CA ALA A 193 1.14 -9.07 -25.36
C ALA A 193 -0.15 -9.91 -25.38
N ALA A 194 -1.29 -9.30 -25.69
CA ALA A 194 -2.57 -10.00 -25.81
C ALA A 194 -2.62 -10.97 -27.01
N ARG A 195 -1.84 -10.72 -28.07
CA ARG A 195 -1.71 -11.65 -29.21
C ARG A 195 -0.80 -12.83 -28.86
N GLU A 196 0.31 -12.57 -28.18
CA GLU A 196 1.25 -13.62 -27.73
C GLU A 196 0.60 -14.56 -26.70
N ALA A 197 -0.25 -14.04 -25.82
CA ALA A 197 -1.00 -14.82 -24.84
C ALA A 197 -2.12 -15.70 -25.45
N ARG A 198 -2.45 -15.53 -26.74
CA ARG A 198 -3.38 -16.41 -27.47
C ARG A 198 -2.56 -17.45 -28.25
N PRO A 199 -2.35 -18.67 -27.72
CA PRO A 199 -1.76 -19.72 -28.53
C PRO A 199 -2.66 -19.99 -29.75
N GLY A 200 -2.03 -20.26 -30.90
CA GLY A 200 -2.66 -20.32 -32.22
C GLY A 200 -4.05 -20.96 -32.24
N ARG A 201 -4.97 -20.30 -32.95
CA ARG A 201 -6.19 -20.96 -33.43
C ARG A 201 -5.87 -21.51 -34.83
N PRO A 202 -6.20 -22.78 -35.14
CA PRO A 202 -5.95 -23.37 -36.45
C PRO A 202 -6.61 -22.57 -37.58
#